data_AF-A0A835FSS2-F1
#
_entry.id   AF-A0A835FSS2-F1
#
_cell.length_a   1.000
_cell.length_b   1.000
_cell.length_c   1.000
_cell.angle_alpha   90.00
_cell.angle_beta   90.00
_cell.angle_gamma   90.00
#
_symmetry.space_group_name_H-M   'P 1'
#
loop_
_entity.id
_entity.type
_entity.pdbx_description
1 polymer ?
#
loop_
_entity_poly.entity_id
_entity_poly.type
_entity_poly.pdbx_seq_one_letter_code
_entity_poly.pdbx_strand_id
1 'polypeptide(L)'
;MAALESAEATTPVSWTVDGYVVTSYLSILAMLMDREEDVHQLRRSRLISSIFSNEQTLAIFKCFGQNLRLGYNYFNTMREIYNYMHDRPVRIAIHKFVYNNYKTIAAVLSIASAS
;
A
#
# COMPACT_ATOMS: atom_id res chain seq x y z
N MET A 1 25.26 2.63 -24.95
CA MET A 1 24.79 2.99 -23.60
C MET A 1 24.93 4.50 -23.37
N ALA A 2 24.28 5.33 -24.21
CA ALA A 2 24.35 6.79 -24.10
C ALA A 2 22.97 7.46 -24.28
N ALA A 3 21.95 6.70 -24.72
CA ALA A 3 20.62 7.25 -24.98
C ALA A 3 19.71 7.32 -23.74
N LEU A 4 20.02 6.58 -22.67
CA LEU A 4 19.18 6.58 -21.46
C LEU A 4 19.47 7.80 -20.56
N GLU A 5 20.68 8.35 -20.59
CA GLU A 5 21.07 9.49 -19.74
C GLU A 5 20.57 10.83 -20.28
N SER A 6 20.15 10.90 -21.55
CA SER A 6 19.64 12.13 -22.17
C SER A 6 18.19 12.47 -21.78
N ALA A 7 17.48 11.57 -21.09
CA ALA A 7 16.09 11.82 -20.68
C ALA A 7 15.96 12.44 -19.28
N GLU A 8 17.04 12.50 -18.49
CA GLU A 8 17.01 13.02 -17.11
C GLU A 8 17.24 14.53 -17.03
N ALA A 9 17.65 15.18 -18.12
CA ALA A 9 17.90 16.61 -18.15
C ALA A 9 16.69 17.39 -18.70
N THR A 10 15.81 17.82 -17.79
CA THR A 10 14.90 18.99 -17.85
C THR A 10 13.47 18.63 -17.42
N THR A 11 13.29 18.43 -16.11
CA THR A 11 12.09 18.95 -15.43
C THR A 11 12.53 19.48 -14.06
N PRO A 12 12.10 20.68 -13.65
CA PRO A 12 12.31 21.11 -12.27
C PRO A 12 11.55 20.13 -11.38
N VAL A 13 12.27 19.32 -10.62
CA VAL A 13 11.71 18.36 -9.67
C VAL A 13 10.92 19.15 -8.63
N SER A 14 9.61 19.27 -8.88
CA SER A 14 8.64 19.59 -7.85
C SER A 14 8.79 18.53 -6.76
N TRP A 15 9.07 18.95 -5.53
CA TRP A 15 9.25 18.13 -4.33
C TRP A 15 8.00 17.32 -3.90
N THR A 16 7.09 16.97 -4.82
CA THR A 16 5.79 16.43 -4.46
C THR A 16 5.48 15.02 -4.96
N VAL A 17 6.16 14.48 -5.97
CA VAL A 17 6.01 13.05 -6.33
C VAL A 17 7.28 12.57 -7.00
N ASP A 18 8.10 11.79 -6.30
CA ASP A 18 9.20 11.04 -6.93
C ASP A 18 8.65 10.27 -8.15
N GLY A 19 9.28 10.41 -9.32
CA GLY A 19 8.91 9.70 -10.57
C GLY A 19 9.01 8.16 -10.50
N TYR A 20 9.29 7.63 -9.31
CA TYR A 20 9.52 6.23 -8.97
C TYR A 20 8.26 5.53 -8.44
N VAL A 21 7.07 5.95 -8.89
CA VAL A 21 5.77 5.37 -8.44
C VAL A 21 5.70 3.88 -8.81
N VAL A 22 6.04 3.54 -10.06
CA VAL A 22 5.99 2.16 -10.57
C VAL A 22 7.01 1.27 -9.83
N THR A 23 8.23 1.75 -9.63
CA THR A 23 9.29 0.99 -8.95
C THR A 23 8.97 0.78 -7.46
N SER A 24 8.32 1.77 -6.81
CA SER A 24 7.86 1.64 -5.44
C SER A 24 6.80 0.55 -5.29
N TYR A 25 5.82 0.50 -6.21
CA TYR A 25 4.80 -0.56 -6.21
C TYR A 25 5.41 -1.94 -6.49
N LEU A 26 6.29 -2.05 -7.49
CA LEU A 26 7.00 -3.29 -7.78
C LEU A 26 7.85 -3.78 -6.60
N SER A 27 8.46 -2.86 -5.84
CA SER A 27 9.25 -3.20 -4.66
C SER A 27 8.39 -3.77 -3.53
N ILE A 28 7.18 -3.23 -3.33
CA ILE A 28 6.22 -3.78 -2.36
C ILE A 28 5.79 -5.18 -2.78
N LEU A 29 5.43 -5.37 -4.05
CA LEU A 29 5.06 -6.68 -4.56
C LEU A 29 6.21 -7.69 -4.45
N ALA A 30 7.45 -7.28 -4.75
CA ALA A 30 8.63 -8.12 -4.60
C ALA A 30 8.84 -8.54 -3.14
N MET A 31 8.62 -7.63 -2.19
CA MET A 31 8.73 -7.92 -0.76
C MET A 31 7.67 -8.92 -0.27
N LEU A 32 6.48 -8.91 -0.87
CA LEU A 32 5.39 -9.83 -0.52
C LEU A 32 5.56 -11.23 -1.13
N MET A 33 6.55 -11.44 -2.00
CA MET A 33 6.81 -12.71 -2.69
C MET A 33 8.11 -13.34 -2.22
N ASP A 34 8.04 -14.23 -1.23
CA ASP A 34 9.22 -15.00 -0.85
C ASP A 34 9.25 -16.36 -1.54
N ARG A 35 8.09 -17.00 -1.70
CA ARG A 35 7.90 -18.31 -2.32
C ARG A 35 6.80 -18.30 -3.38
N GLU A 36 6.69 -19.38 -4.15
CA GLU A 36 5.70 -19.49 -5.23
C GLU A 36 4.26 -19.39 -4.72
N GLU A 37 4.00 -19.90 -3.51
CA GLU A 37 2.70 -19.84 -2.86
C GLU A 37 2.24 -18.40 -2.62
N ASP A 38 3.16 -17.49 -2.35
CA ASP A 38 2.85 -16.08 -2.10
C ASP A 38 2.37 -15.41 -3.40
N VAL A 39 2.99 -15.76 -4.53
CA VAL A 39 2.52 -15.34 -5.88
C VAL A 39 1.11 -15.86 -6.14
N HIS A 40 0.85 -17.13 -5.79
CA HIS A 40 -0.46 -17.72 -5.93
C HIS A 40 -1.51 -16.99 -5.08
N GLN A 41 -1.18 -16.61 -3.84
CA GLN A 41 -2.08 -15.84 -2.97
C GLN A 41 -2.35 -14.46 -3.56
N LEU A 42 -1.31 -13.74 -3.98
CA LEU A 42 -1.43 -12.40 -4.58
C LEU A 42 -2.32 -12.40 -5.83
N ARG A 43 -2.23 -13.44 -6.67
CA ARG A 43 -3.13 -13.65 -7.83
C ARG A 43 -4.58 -13.92 -7.42
N ARG A 44 -4.80 -14.76 -6.40
CA ARG A 44 -6.16 -14.99 -5.88
C ARG A 44 -6.80 -13.69 -5.34
N SER A 45 -6.01 -12.85 -4.71
CA SER A 45 -6.44 -11.51 -4.25
C SER A 45 -6.51 -10.47 -5.38
N ARG A 46 -6.24 -10.84 -6.64
CA ARG A 46 -6.23 -9.95 -7.82
C ARG A 46 -5.25 -8.76 -7.71
N LEU A 47 -4.25 -8.86 -6.83
CA LEU A 47 -3.22 -7.84 -6.68
C LEU A 47 -2.21 -7.88 -7.83
N ILE A 48 -2.10 -9.05 -8.50
CA ILE A 48 -1.19 -9.29 -9.60
C ILE A 48 -1.91 -10.08 -10.69
N SER A 49 -1.75 -9.62 -11.92
CA SER A 49 -2.15 -10.33 -13.13
C SER A 49 -0.92 -10.46 -14.02
N SER A 50 -0.60 -11.70 -14.42
CA SER A 50 0.56 -12.00 -15.25
C SER A 50 0.25 -13.24 -16.09
N ILE A 51 0.76 -13.23 -17.32
CA ILE A 51 0.65 -14.35 -18.27
C ILE A 51 1.64 -15.48 -17.96
N PHE A 52 2.62 -15.22 -17.08
CA PHE A 52 3.68 -16.16 -16.73
C PHE A 52 3.22 -17.17 -15.67
N SER A 53 3.94 -18.29 -15.49
CA SER A 53 3.69 -19.18 -14.35
C SER A 53 3.99 -18.46 -13.01
N ASN A 54 3.55 -19.03 -11.89
CA ASN A 54 3.86 -18.46 -10.58
C ASN A 54 5.38 -18.47 -10.34
N GLU A 55 6.05 -19.58 -10.66
CA GLU A 55 7.51 -19.72 -10.60
C GLU A 55 8.23 -18.65 -11.43
N GLN A 56 7.84 -18.46 -12.69
CA GLN A 56 8.43 -17.44 -13.57
C GLN A 56 8.20 -16.02 -13.04
N THR A 57 7.00 -15.74 -12.52
CA THR A 57 6.68 -14.45 -11.92
C THR A 57 7.57 -14.21 -10.69
N LEU A 58 7.73 -15.21 -9.81
CA LEU A 58 8.61 -15.11 -8.65
C LEU A 58 10.05 -14.81 -9.06
N ALA A 59 10.58 -15.51 -10.07
CA ALA A 59 11.95 -15.30 -10.55
C ALA A 59 12.17 -13.87 -11.06
N ILE A 60 11.21 -13.32 -11.81
CA ILE A 60 11.24 -11.92 -12.27
C ILE A 60 11.24 -10.94 -11.09
N PHE A 61 10.37 -11.15 -10.10
CA PHE A 61 10.28 -10.27 -8.94
C PHE A 61 11.50 -10.37 -8.00
N LYS A 62 12.14 -11.53 -7.89
CA LYS A 62 13.43 -11.66 -7.18
C LYS A 62 14.55 -10.90 -7.89
N CYS A 63 14.57 -10.90 -9.22
CA CYS A 63 15.48 -10.06 -10.01
C CYS A 63 15.23 -8.56 -9.76
N PHE A 64 13.97 -8.16 -9.68
CA PHE A 64 13.60 -6.78 -9.34
C PHE A 64 13.95 -6.38 -7.91
N GLY A 65 13.73 -7.25 -6.92
CA GLY A 65 14.04 -6.95 -5.52
C GLY A 65 15.52 -6.63 -5.27
N GLN A 66 16.43 -7.15 -6.11
CA GLN A 66 17.87 -6.86 -6.03
C GLN A 66 18.27 -5.55 -6.71
N ASN A 67 17.44 -5.02 -7.62
CA ASN A 67 17.80 -3.93 -8.52
C ASN A 67 16.88 -2.70 -8.42
N LEU A 68 15.74 -2.81 -7.73
CA LEU A 68 14.80 -1.71 -7.55
C LEU A 68 15.28 -0.78 -6.44
N ARG A 69 15.51 0.48 -6.79
CA ARG A 69 15.78 1.55 -5.83
C ARG A 69 14.49 1.91 -5.07
N LEU A 70 14.55 1.85 -3.74
CA LEU A 70 13.45 2.24 -2.87
C LEU A 70 13.33 3.78 -2.86
N GLY A 71 12.25 4.31 -3.43
CA GLY A 71 11.94 5.73 -3.46
C GLY A 71 11.07 6.19 -2.29
N TYR A 72 10.83 7.50 -2.17
CA TYR A 72 9.98 8.07 -1.11
C TYR A 72 8.59 7.42 -1.05
N ASN A 73 7.99 7.16 -2.22
CA ASN A 73 6.65 6.57 -2.33
C ASN A 73 6.56 5.16 -1.70
N TYR A 74 7.62 4.35 -1.79
CA TYR A 74 7.68 3.04 -1.15
C TYR A 74 7.48 3.16 0.37
N PHE A 75 8.26 4.03 1.01
CA PHE A 75 8.19 4.23 2.46
C PHE A 75 6.87 4.87 2.88
N ASN A 76 6.34 5.79 2.07
CA ASN A 76 5.05 6.41 2.37
C ASN A 76 3.91 5.39 2.30
N THR A 77 3.82 4.59 1.23
CA THR A 77 2.82 3.52 1.12
C THR A 77 2.95 2.50 2.23
N MET A 78 4.17 2.10 2.61
CA MET A 78 4.37 1.17 3.71
C MET A 78 3.88 1.74 5.05
N ARG A 79 4.13 3.03 5.29
CA ARG A 79 3.61 3.74 6.47
C ARG A 79 2.08 3.78 6.49
N GLU A 80 1.46 4.07 5.35
CA GLU A 80 0.00 4.10 5.23
C GLU A 80 -0.63 2.72 5.50
N ILE A 81 -0.04 1.66 4.96
CA ILE A 81 -0.47 0.28 5.23
C ILE A 81 -0.34 -0.04 6.72
N TYR A 82 0.79 0.30 7.33
CA TYR A 82 1.01 0.09 8.76
C TYR A 82 -0.03 0.82 9.62
N ASN A 83 -0.24 2.11 9.35
CA ASN A 83 -1.23 2.92 10.06
C ASN A 83 -2.63 2.36 9.88
N TYR A 84 -3.00 1.95 8.66
CA TYR A 84 -4.28 1.31 8.40
C TYR A 84 -4.45 0.03 9.24
N MET A 85 -3.45 -0.85 9.27
CA MET A 85 -3.52 -2.09 10.06
C MET A 85 -3.61 -1.82 11.56
N HIS A 86 -2.89 -0.82 12.05
CA HIS A 86 -2.89 -0.41 13.45
C HIS A 86 -4.23 0.21 13.88
N ASP A 87 -4.78 1.10 13.06
CA ASP A 87 -6.00 1.86 13.40
C ASP A 87 -7.29 1.07 13.13
N ARG A 88 -7.26 0.09 12.20
CA ARG A 88 -8.40 -0.73 11.82
C ARG A 88 -9.14 -1.37 13.01
N PRO A 89 -8.50 -2.08 13.95
CA PRO A 89 -9.21 -2.69 15.09
C PRO A 89 -9.91 -1.64 15.96
N VAL A 90 -9.24 -0.52 16.24
CA VAL A 90 -9.80 0.58 17.05
C VAL A 90 -10.99 1.21 16.35
N ARG A 91 -10.87 1.52 15.05
CA ARG A 91 -11.98 2.06 14.25
C ARG A 91 -13.18 1.13 14.20
N ILE A 92 -12.95 -0.18 14.03
CA ILE A 92 -14.02 -1.19 14.06
C ILE A 92 -14.70 -1.23 15.43
N ALA A 93 -13.93 -1.20 16.52
CA ALA A 93 -14.46 -1.21 17.87
C ALA A 93 -15.31 0.04 18.17
N ILE A 94 -14.82 1.23 17.82
CA ILE A 94 -15.55 2.50 17.97
C ILE A 94 -16.85 2.46 17.17
N HIS A 95 -16.79 2.05 15.90
CA HIS A 95 -17.98 1.99 15.05
C HIS A 95 -19.02 1.01 15.62
N LYS A 96 -18.59 -0.17 16.07
CA LYS A 96 -19.47 -1.16 16.72
C LYS A 96 -20.09 -0.62 18.01
N PHE A 97 -19.31 0.09 18.83
CA PHE A 97 -19.79 0.69 20.06
C PHE A 97 -20.88 1.74 19.79
N VAL A 98 -20.60 2.68 18.88
CA VAL A 98 -21.55 3.74 18.51
C VAL A 98 -22.82 3.14 17.92
N TYR A 99 -22.69 2.18 16.99
CA TYR A 99 -23.83 1.52 16.37
C TYR A 99 -24.72 0.81 17.40
N ASN A 100 -24.13 0.10 18.36
CA ASN A 100 -24.89 -0.61 19.38
C ASN A 100 -25.54 0.31 20.43
N ASN A 101 -24.98 1.49 20.67
CA ASN A 101 -25.39 2.39 21.76
C ASN A 101 -25.96 3.73 21.27
N TYR A 102 -26.26 3.87 19.98
CA TYR A 102 -26.62 5.16 19.38
C TYR A 102 -27.80 5.86 20.05
N LYS A 103 -28.82 5.10 20.51
CA LYS A 103 -29.99 5.65 21.22
C LYS A 103 -29.61 6.26 22.56
N THR A 104 -28.77 5.56 23.32
CA THR A 104 -28.27 6.03 24.62
C THR A 104 -27.40 7.26 24.44
N ILE A 105 -26.51 7.25 23.44
CA ILE A 105 -25.66 8.41 23.11
C ILE A 105 -26.53 9.62 22.73
N ALA A 106 -27.53 9.42 21.87
CA ALA A 106 -28.46 10.49 21.49
C ALA A 106 -29.24 11.04 22.68
N ALA A 107 -29.72 10.17 23.59
CA ALA A 107 -30.43 10.60 24.78
C ALA A 107 -29.55 11.43 25.72
N VAL A 108 -28.31 11.00 25.98
CA VAL A 108 -27.35 11.75 26.81
C VAL A 108 -27.02 13.10 26.19
N LEU A 109 -26.78 13.14 24.87
CA LEU A 109 -26.51 14.40 24.16
C LEU A 109 -27.70 15.36 24.21
N SER A 110 -28.93 14.86 24.05
CA SER A 110 -30.14 15.68 24.15
C SER A 110 -30.31 16.30 25.54
N ILE A 111 -30.02 15.55 26.61
CA ILE A 111 -30.07 16.07 27.99
C ILE A 111 -29.00 17.15 28.19
N ALA A 112 -27.77 16.89 27.74
CA ALA A 112 -26.67 17.82 27.84
C ALA A 112 -26.90 19.11 27.03
N SER A 113 -27.60 19.05 25.88
CA SER A 113 -27.95 20.24 25.08
C SER A 113 -29.16 21.01 25.61
N ALA A 114 -29.95 20.40 26.50
CA ALA A 114 -31.10 21.03 27.14
C ALA A 114 -30.78 21.65 28.52
N SER A 115 -29.53 21.48 28.99
CA SER A 115 -28.99 22.05 30.23
C SER A 115 -28.15 23.29 29.92
#